data_AF-A0A814GHN6-F1
#
_entry.id   AF-A0A814GHN6-F1
#
_cell.length_a   1.000
_cell.length_b   1.000
_cell.length_c   1.000
_cell.angle_alpha   90.00
_cell.angle_beta   90.00
_cell.angle_gamma   90.00
#
_symmetry.space_group_name_H-M   'P 1'
#
loop_
_entity.id
_entity.type
_entity.pdbx_description
1 polymer ?
#
loop_
_entity_poly.entity_id
_entity_poly.type
_entity_poly.pdbx_seq_one_letter_code
_entity_poly.pdbx_strand_id
1 'polypeptide(L)'
;MTSSSDLKNHHISILHYWNKDIRSAPAIHRETNIPLRTIYYNINKLKQTNSLKHRDGNSRQHVLNGIEKKAIGQYIRRNNEITIKEIKEKLSTTYHSSVSISTIRRHLHEHGYKNVLPKSTHMLTSDDKKRRVP
;
A
#
# COMPACT_ATOMS: atom_id res chain seq x y z
N MET A 1 -9.75 8.89 28.32
CA MET A 1 -9.12 8.38 27.08
C MET A 1 -8.68 6.95 27.37
N THR A 2 -9.26 5.92 26.73
CA THR A 2 -8.85 4.53 26.95
C THR A 2 -7.59 4.23 26.13
N SER A 3 -6.55 3.66 26.74
CA SER A 3 -5.32 3.31 26.04
C SER A 3 -5.56 2.18 25.03
N SER A 4 -4.73 2.12 23.97
CA SER A 4 -4.78 1.04 22.98
C SER A 4 -4.58 -0.35 23.61
N SER A 5 -3.83 -0.43 24.72
CA SER A 5 -3.67 -1.65 25.53
C SER A 5 -4.99 -2.13 26.13
N ASP A 6 -5.79 -1.21 26.66
CA ASP A 6 -7.00 -1.53 27.43
C ASP A 6 -8.09 -2.03 26.49
N LEU A 7 -8.17 -1.44 25.29
CA LEU A 7 -9.06 -1.91 24.22
C LEU A 7 -8.72 -3.33 23.78
N LYS A 8 -7.42 -3.66 23.66
CA LYS A 8 -6.97 -5.02 23.35
C LYS A 8 -7.37 -6.00 24.47
N ASN A 9 -7.22 -5.60 25.73
CA ASN A 9 -7.61 -6.40 26.89
C ASN A 9 -9.14 -6.63 26.94
N HIS A 10 -9.94 -5.61 26.60
CA HIS A 10 -11.39 -5.76 26.48
C HIS A 10 -11.80 -6.73 25.38
N HIS A 11 -11.16 -6.67 24.20
CA HIS A 11 -11.45 -7.58 23.09
C HIS A 11 -11.15 -9.03 23.45
N ILE A 12 -10.02 -9.30 24.11
CA ILE A 12 -9.64 -10.64 24.56
C ILE A 12 -10.69 -11.18 25.53
N SER A 13 -11.09 -10.36 26.51
CA SER A 13 -12.08 -10.73 27.52
C SER A 13 -13.44 -11.04 26.87
N ILE A 14 -13.95 -10.16 26.00
CA ILE A 14 -15.24 -10.38 25.32
C ILE A 14 -15.19 -11.62 24.41
N LEU A 15 -14.08 -11.85 23.71
CA LEU A 15 -13.91 -13.03 22.87
C LEU A 15 -13.90 -14.33 23.68
N HIS A 16 -13.30 -14.32 24.88
CA HIS A 16 -13.34 -15.46 25.81
C HIS A 16 -14.77 -15.84 26.21
N TYR A 17 -15.59 -14.87 26.59
CA TYR A 17 -17.01 -15.12 26.92
C TYR A 17 -17.82 -15.56 25.70
N TRP A 18 -17.54 -14.99 24.53
CA TRP A 18 -18.16 -15.39 23.27
C TRP A 18 -17.89 -16.87 22.95
N ASN A 19 -16.65 -17.34 23.12
CA ASN A 19 -16.26 -18.72 22.89
C ASN A 19 -16.86 -19.71 23.91
N LYS A 20 -17.27 -19.21 25.09
CA LYS A 20 -18.01 -19.96 26.11
C LYS A 20 -19.53 -19.91 25.92
N ASP A 21 -20.01 -19.42 24.78
CA ASP A 21 -21.42 -19.18 24.45
C ASP A 21 -22.18 -18.23 25.40
N ILE A 22 -21.46 -17.42 26.17
CA ILE A 22 -22.06 -16.37 27.01
C ILE A 22 -22.24 -15.12 26.16
N ARG A 23 -23.47 -14.89 25.69
CA ARG A 23 -23.81 -13.77 24.78
C ARG A 23 -24.56 -12.61 25.45
N SER A 24 -24.77 -12.70 26.76
CA SER A 24 -25.48 -11.69 27.54
C SER A 24 -24.55 -10.55 27.92
N ALA A 25 -24.76 -9.37 27.34
CA ALA A 25 -23.95 -8.19 27.63
C ALA A 25 -23.97 -7.78 29.13
N PRO A 26 -25.12 -7.82 29.84
CA PRO A 26 -25.15 -7.58 31.28
C PRO A 26 -24.31 -8.57 32.10
N ALA A 27 -24.27 -9.84 31.71
CA ALA A 27 -23.46 -10.85 32.40
C ALA A 27 -21.96 -10.55 32.23
N ILE A 28 -21.52 -10.28 31.00
CA ILE A 28 -20.13 -9.94 30.71
C ILE A 28 -19.71 -8.65 31.44
N HIS A 29 -20.60 -7.65 31.53
CA HIS A 29 -20.32 -6.40 32.25
C HIS A 29 -20.06 -6.64 33.73
N ARG A 30 -20.87 -7.47 34.39
CA ARG A 30 -20.70 -7.79 35.82
C ARG A 30 -19.34 -8.44 36.10
N GLU A 31 -18.91 -9.33 35.21
CA GLU A 31 -17.64 -10.07 35.39
C GLU A 31 -16.40 -9.25 35.01
N THR A 32 -16.49 -8.38 34.00
CA THR A 32 -15.32 -7.71 33.41
C THR A 32 -15.22 -6.22 33.69
N ASN A 33 -16.30 -5.62 34.22
CA ASN A 33 -16.47 -4.18 34.37
C ASN A 33 -16.28 -3.37 33.06
N ILE A 34 -16.36 -4.03 31.89
CA ILE A 34 -16.29 -3.35 30.60
C ILE A 34 -17.61 -2.60 30.39
N PRO A 35 -17.60 -1.35 29.90
CA PRO A 35 -18.83 -0.59 29.65
C PRO A 35 -19.79 -1.35 28.74
N LEU A 36 -21.09 -1.39 29.11
CA LEU A 36 -22.14 -2.10 28.37
C LEU A 36 -22.15 -1.73 26.87
N ARG A 37 -22.01 -0.45 26.54
CA ARG A 37 -21.95 0.04 25.15
C ARG A 37 -20.86 -0.66 24.34
N THR A 38 -19.68 -0.82 24.91
CA THR A 38 -18.54 -1.50 24.28
C THR A 38 -18.83 -2.98 24.07
N ILE A 39 -19.45 -3.63 25.05
CA ILE A 39 -19.84 -5.05 24.96
C ILE A 39 -20.89 -5.24 23.86
N TYR A 40 -21.96 -4.43 23.85
CA TYR A 40 -23.00 -4.50 22.82
C TYR A 40 -22.44 -4.29 21.41
N TYR A 41 -21.58 -3.28 21.23
CA TYR A 41 -20.92 -3.02 19.95
C TYR A 41 -20.12 -4.25 19.47
N ASN A 42 -19.29 -4.81 20.35
CA ASN A 42 -18.43 -5.95 20.01
C ASN A 42 -19.22 -7.25 19.78
N ILE A 43 -20.28 -7.51 20.55
CA ILE A 43 -21.19 -8.65 20.33
C ILE A 43 -21.88 -8.52 18.96
N ASN A 44 -22.39 -7.34 18.62
CA ASN A 44 -23.01 -7.12 17.31
C ASN A 44 -22.00 -7.30 16.18
N LYS A 45 -20.77 -6.82 16.37
CA LYS A 45 -19.68 -7.02 15.41
C LYS A 45 -19.31 -8.50 15.24
N LEU A 46 -19.23 -9.26 16.33
CA LEU A 46 -19.01 -10.71 16.31
C LEU A 46 -20.13 -11.45 15.58
N LYS A 47 -21.40 -11.11 15.84
CA LYS A 47 -22.56 -11.68 15.13
C LYS A 47 -22.49 -11.47 13.62
N GLN A 48 -22.00 -10.30 13.18
CA GLN A 48 -21.95 -9.95 11.76
C GLN A 48 -20.72 -10.50 11.03
N THR A 49 -19.56 -10.50 11.69
CA THR A 49 -18.26 -10.71 11.01
C THR A 49 -17.43 -11.85 11.60
N ASN A 50 -17.89 -12.48 12.68
CA ASN A 50 -17.15 -13.46 13.48
C ASN A 50 -15.74 -12.99 13.90
N SER A 51 -15.51 -11.67 13.93
CA SER A 51 -14.19 -11.09 14.17
C SER A 51 -14.28 -9.75 14.88
N LEU A 52 -13.42 -9.54 15.87
CA LEU A 52 -13.23 -8.24 16.52
C LEU A 52 -12.14 -7.39 15.86
N LYS A 53 -11.48 -7.89 14.80
CA LYS A 53 -10.45 -7.13 14.08
C LYS A 53 -11.01 -5.79 13.59
N HIS A 54 -10.23 -4.73 13.76
CA HIS A 54 -10.64 -3.43 13.23
C HIS A 54 -10.77 -3.51 11.71
N ARG A 55 -11.75 -2.80 11.15
CA ARG A 55 -11.85 -2.70 9.69
C ARG A 55 -10.71 -1.82 9.23
N ASP A 56 -9.94 -2.27 8.25
CA ASP A 56 -8.92 -1.43 7.66
C ASP A 56 -9.58 -0.16 7.10
N GLY A 57 -9.00 0.98 7.43
CA GLY A 57 -9.49 2.26 6.93
C GLY A 57 -9.38 2.30 5.40
N ASN A 58 -10.33 2.97 4.75
CA ASN A 58 -10.18 3.27 3.32
C ASN A 58 -9.00 4.25 3.17
N SER A 59 -7.89 3.79 2.62
CA SER A 59 -6.77 4.67 2.29
C SER A 59 -7.17 5.62 1.16
N ARG A 60 -6.60 6.83 1.17
CA ARG A 60 -6.74 7.77 0.05
C ARG A 60 -6.25 7.08 -1.24
N GLN A 61 -7.09 7.08 -2.27
CA GLN A 61 -6.71 6.55 -3.57
C GLN A 61 -5.47 7.28 -4.10
N HIS A 62 -4.51 6.52 -4.62
CA HIS A 62 -3.32 7.10 -5.24
C HIS A 62 -3.71 7.84 -6.52
N VAL A 63 -3.03 8.95 -6.79
CA VAL A 63 -3.26 9.78 -7.99
C VAL A 63 -3.03 9.00 -9.28
N LEU A 64 -2.12 8.01 -9.27
CA LEU A 64 -1.89 7.09 -10.39
C LEU A 64 -2.84 5.89 -10.31
N ASN A 65 -3.56 5.65 -11.40
CA ASN A 65 -4.41 4.48 -11.60
C ASN A 65 -3.55 3.21 -11.88
N GLY A 66 -4.10 2.02 -11.62
CA GLY A 66 -3.40 0.75 -11.84
C GLY A 66 -2.94 0.51 -13.28
N ILE A 67 -3.69 1.03 -14.27
CA ILE A 67 -3.31 0.94 -15.69
C ILE A 67 -2.08 1.81 -15.97
N GLU A 68 -2.07 3.04 -15.47
CA GLU A 68 -0.95 3.99 -15.65
C GLU A 68 0.32 3.45 -14.98
N LYS A 69 0.21 2.88 -13.78
CA LYS A 69 1.34 2.23 -13.09
C LYS A 69 1.96 1.12 -13.94
N LYS A 70 1.13 0.27 -14.55
CA LYS A 70 1.60 -0.78 -15.47
C LYS A 70 2.27 -0.17 -16.70
N ALA A 71 1.69 0.88 -17.27
CA ALA A 71 2.24 1.58 -18.43
C ALA A 71 3.63 2.17 -18.16
N ILE A 72 3.81 2.83 -17.00
CA ILE A 72 5.12 3.36 -16.56
C ILE A 72 6.17 2.25 -16.56
N GLY A 73 5.85 1.10 -15.95
CA GLY A 73 6.75 -0.05 -15.93
C GLY A 73 7.09 -0.57 -17.33
N GLN A 74 6.11 -0.58 -18.25
CA GLN A 74 6.34 -0.99 -19.64
C GLN A 74 7.21 0.02 -20.40
N TYR A 75 7.05 1.32 -20.18
CA TYR A 75 7.88 2.33 -20.83
C TYR A 75 9.35 2.19 -20.42
N ILE A 76 9.61 1.97 -19.13
CA ILE A 76 10.97 1.76 -18.61
C ILE A 76 11.57 0.45 -19.11
N ARG A 77 10.78 -0.62 -19.20
CA ARG A 77 11.24 -1.91 -19.76
C ARG A 77 11.65 -1.81 -21.22
N ARG A 78 10.95 -0.99 -22.01
CA ARG A 78 11.25 -0.79 -23.44
C ARG A 78 12.40 0.18 -23.66
N ASN A 79 12.56 1.17 -22.80
CA ASN A 79 13.65 2.12 -22.82
C ASN A 79 14.06 2.45 -21.39
N ASN A 80 15.20 1.91 -20.95
CA ASN A 80 15.73 2.12 -19.60
C ASN A 80 16.33 3.52 -19.39
N GLU A 81 16.58 4.28 -20.45
CA GLU A 81 17.10 5.65 -20.42
C GLU A 81 15.97 6.70 -20.44
N ILE A 82 14.72 6.26 -20.43
CA ILE A 82 13.56 7.17 -20.48
C ILE A 82 13.53 8.11 -19.27
N THR A 83 13.34 9.39 -19.55
CA THR A 83 13.24 10.42 -18.54
C THR A 83 11.83 10.50 -17.96
N ILE A 84 11.71 11.04 -16.75
CA ILE A 84 10.40 11.24 -16.09
C ILE A 84 9.51 12.19 -16.90
N LYS A 85 10.10 13.17 -17.61
CA LYS A 85 9.37 14.09 -18.48
C LYS A 85 8.73 13.35 -19.66
N GLU A 86 9.48 12.48 -20.32
CA GLU A 86 8.95 11.65 -21.42
C GLU A 86 7.90 10.66 -20.93
N ILE A 87 8.06 10.09 -19.73
CA ILE A 87 7.01 9.25 -19.11
C ILE A 87 5.73 10.08 -18.92
N LYS A 88 5.84 11.30 -18.39
CA LYS A 88 4.68 12.19 -18.20
C LYS A 88 4.00 12.50 -19.52
N GLU A 89 4.76 12.85 -20.55
CA GLU A 89 4.22 13.12 -21.89
C GLU A 89 3.49 11.90 -22.44
N LYS A 90 4.10 10.71 -22.39
CA LYS A 90 3.45 9.46 -22.83
C LYS A 90 2.16 9.16 -22.08
N LEU A 91 2.13 9.37 -20.77
CA LEU A 91 0.93 9.21 -19.96
C LEU A 91 -0.16 10.22 -20.33
N SER A 92 0.23 11.48 -20.56
CA SER A 92 -0.69 12.53 -21.00
C SER A 92 -1.27 12.24 -22.37
N THR A 93 -0.47 11.73 -23.31
CA THR A 93 -0.92 11.42 -24.68
C THR A 93 -1.78 10.15 -24.73
N THR A 94 -1.41 9.12 -23.97
CA THR A 94 -2.06 7.79 -24.07
C THR A 94 -3.28 7.66 -23.17
N TYR A 95 -3.25 8.28 -21.97
CA TYR A 95 -4.26 8.11 -20.94
C TYR A 95 -4.93 9.43 -20.52
N HIS A 96 -4.61 10.54 -21.19
CA HIS A 96 -5.10 11.89 -20.82
C HIS A 96 -4.86 12.25 -19.35
N SER A 97 -3.73 11.75 -18.82
CA SER A 97 -3.39 11.85 -17.41
C SER A 97 -2.76 13.20 -17.06
N SER A 98 -3.26 13.86 -16.01
CA SER A 98 -2.74 15.13 -15.50
C SER A 98 -1.69 14.97 -14.38
N VAL A 99 -1.08 13.78 -14.29
CA VAL A 99 -0.16 13.44 -13.20
C VAL A 99 1.10 14.32 -13.21
N SER A 100 1.50 14.77 -12.02
CA SER A 100 2.71 15.57 -11.85
C SER A 100 3.98 14.72 -11.93
N ILE A 101 5.10 15.37 -12.32
CA ILE A 101 6.44 14.75 -12.34
C ILE A 101 6.80 14.18 -10.95
N SER A 102 6.44 14.89 -9.88
CA SER A 102 6.70 14.49 -8.50
C SER A 102 5.97 13.19 -8.14
N THR A 103 4.73 13.01 -8.61
CA THR A 103 3.96 11.78 -8.40
C THR A 103 4.62 10.59 -9.11
N ILE A 104 5.05 10.77 -10.36
CA ILE A 104 5.75 9.72 -11.12
C ILE A 104 7.07 9.38 -10.41
N ARG A 105 7.86 10.39 -10.02
CA ARG A 105 9.12 10.19 -9.29
C ARG A 105 8.92 9.40 -8.00
N ARG A 106 7.92 9.78 -7.20
CA ARG A 106 7.57 9.08 -5.96
C ARG A 106 7.21 7.62 -6.24
N HIS A 107 6.36 7.38 -7.24
CA HIS A 107 5.96 6.02 -7.64
C HIS A 107 7.18 5.17 -8.04
N LEU A 108 8.09 5.72 -8.83
CA LEU A 108 9.33 5.04 -9.22
C LEU A 108 10.23 4.73 -8.03
N HIS A 109 10.40 5.69 -7.11
CA HIS A 109 11.17 5.49 -5.89
C HIS A 109 10.58 4.40 -4.99
N GLU A 110 9.25 4.39 -4.81
CA GLU A 110 8.53 3.33 -4.06
C GLU A 110 8.74 1.93 -4.66
N HIS A 111 9.05 1.83 -5.96
CA HIS A 111 9.31 0.57 -6.66
C HIS A 111 10.82 0.30 -6.87
N GLY A 112 11.70 1.05 -6.20
CA GLY A 112 13.14 0.80 -6.19
C GLY A 112 13.91 1.31 -7.41
N TYR A 113 13.28 2.09 -8.29
CA TYR A 113 13.98 2.70 -9.42
C TYR A 113 14.90 3.83 -8.95
N LYS A 114 16.11 3.89 -9.50
CA LYS A 114 17.10 4.93 -9.23
C LYS A 114 17.23 5.84 -10.44
N ASN A 115 17.16 7.14 -10.22
CA ASN A 115 17.49 8.12 -11.24
C ASN A 115 19.02 8.24 -11.28
N VAL A 116 19.64 7.59 -12.25
CA VAL A 116 21.08 7.63 -12.47
C VAL A 116 21.36 8.23 -13.83
N LEU A 117 22.49 8.92 -13.96
CA LEU A 117 22.96 9.32 -15.28
C LEU A 117 23.20 8.06 -16.10
N PRO A 118 22.74 8.01 -17.37
CA PRO A 118 23.09 6.92 -18.26
C PRO A 118 24.62 6.82 -18.29
N LYS A 119 25.14 5.59 -18.13
CA LYS A 119 26.59 5.38 -18.20
C LYS A 119 27.05 5.86 -19.56
N SER A 120 28.02 6.78 -19.57
CA SER A 120 28.66 7.26 -20.78
C SER A 120 28.93 6.08 -21.71
N THR A 121 28.53 6.20 -22.97
CA THR A 121 28.81 5.20 -24.00
C THR A 121 30.31 4.89 -23.93
N HIS A 122 30.68 3.64 -23.65
CA HIS A 122 32.07 3.23 -23.78
C HIS A 122 32.47 3.48 -25.23
N MET A 123 33.25 4.54 -25.46
CA MET A 123 33.86 4.79 -26.75
C MET A 123 34.69 3.56 -27.09
N LEU A 124 34.47 2.96 -28.26
CA LEU A 124 35.28 1.83 -28.72
C LEU A 124 36.75 2.23 -28.61
N THR A 125 37.49 1.53 -27.74
CA THR A 125 38.91 1.77 -27.60
C THR A 125 39.61 1.41 -28.91
N SER A 126 40.79 1.97 -29.14
CA SER A 126 41.60 1.64 -30.32
C SER A 126 41.86 0.13 -30.42
N ASP A 127 41.92 -0.57 -29.29
CA ASP A 127 42.12 -2.03 -29.24
C ASP A 127 40.85 -2.81 -29.60
N ASP A 128 39.66 -2.32 -29.21
CA ASP A 128 38.38 -2.90 -29.65
C ASP A 128 38.18 -2.74 -31.17
N LYS A 129 38.69 -1.65 -31.74
CA LYS A 129 38.67 -1.43 -33.21
C LYS A 129 39.61 -2.39 -33.93
N LYS A 130 40.82 -2.62 -33.39
CA LYS A 130 41.80 -3.56 -33.96
C LYS A 130 41.30 -5.01 -33.95
N ARG A 131 40.57 -5.44 -32.91
CA ARG A 131 39.99 -6.81 -32.86
C ARG A 131 38.86 -7.04 -33.87
N ARG A 132 38.28 -5.98 -34.44
CA ARG A 132 37.16 -6.07 -35.39
C ARG A 132 37.59 -6.11 -36.86
N VAL A 133 38.82 -5.71 -37.18
CA VAL A 133 39.33 -5.76 -38.56
C VAL A 133 40.29 -6.95 -38.64
N PRO A 134 39.95 -8.01 -39.40
CA PRO A 134 40.84 -9.15 -39.61
C PRO A 134 42.10 -8.76 -40.38
#